data_AF-A0AAD9MAK4-F1
#
_entry.id   AF-A0AAD9MAK4-F1
#
_cell.length_a   1.000
_cell.length_b   1.000
_cell.length_c   1.000
_cell.angle_alpha   90.00
_cell.angle_beta   90.00
_cell.angle_gamma   90.00
#
_symmetry.space_group_name_H-M   'P 1'
#
loop_
_entity.id
_entity.type
_entity.pdbx_description
1 polymer ?
#
loop_
_entity_poly.entity_id
_entity_poly.type
_entity_poly.pdbx_seq_one_letter_code
_entity_poly.pdbx_strand_id
1 'polypeptide(L)'
;MVVEVLKIIGGAPGYGYSPGPQKLMCRVLEAPGSLTEEDHKRPIEGRYLFLKIFDPLFWHKVVCITQRSVKITTQADSAFSDEFGVYSHLYRHHLTGFSGAEFAPVAPEFFGGWTTTVTSGHDAFANQTRKVAVLALEYIEGVRLQQLFRRAGPTRQTVTLYEDNTDGPPASFRTDQAQRMQIMAQVMNGTVEQEFNGVDHCDLHPKNIIITMRNMGQALEKPRAVLVSYSRAIVDSLRTEPAKMWRHFPKKPHPIVRFGWHRLVCFEGWVPLEWRGPEHDIDDCVELDRWMLDTFGTIGRRNPEYTTFVRNLPSRSPESDRAS
;
A
#
# COMPACT_ATOMS: atom_id res chain seq x y z
N MET A 1 20.33 14.09 -2.23
CA MET A 1 19.94 13.44 -0.97
C MET A 1 21.13 12.66 -0.48
N VAL A 2 21.55 12.86 0.76
CA VAL A 2 22.55 12.03 1.42
C VAL A 2 21.87 11.28 2.55
N VAL A 3 22.11 9.97 2.60
CA VAL A 3 21.52 9.08 3.61
C VAL A 3 22.57 8.17 4.21
N GLU A 4 22.34 7.78 5.45
CA GLU A 4 23.08 6.72 6.13
C GLU A 4 22.24 5.43 6.10
N VAL A 5 22.83 4.31 5.68
CA VAL A 5 22.17 3.01 5.71
C VAL A 5 22.33 2.41 7.10
N LEU A 6 21.21 2.25 7.82
CA LEU A 6 21.21 1.70 9.16
C LEU A 6 21.00 0.18 9.17
N LYS A 7 20.15 -0.31 8.26
CA LYS A 7 19.78 -1.73 8.22
C LYS A 7 19.34 -2.16 6.82
N ILE A 8 19.78 -3.34 6.42
CA ILE A 8 19.20 -4.06 5.28
C ILE A 8 17.97 -4.83 5.77
N ILE A 9 16.83 -4.60 5.14
CA ILE A 9 15.57 -5.27 5.43
C ILE A 9 15.48 -6.50 4.52
N GLY A 10 15.60 -7.68 5.11
CA GLY A 10 15.55 -8.95 4.38
C GLY A 10 14.27 -9.15 3.56
N GLY A 11 14.39 -9.93 2.47
CA GLY A 11 13.26 -10.44 1.70
C GLY A 11 12.40 -11.44 2.51
N ALA A 12 11.35 -11.98 1.88
CA ALA A 12 10.37 -12.86 2.53
C ALA A 12 11.03 -13.97 3.38
N PRO A 13 10.45 -14.33 4.54
CA PRO A 13 10.96 -15.43 5.35
C PRO A 13 10.87 -16.74 4.54
N GLY A 14 12.03 -17.25 4.16
CA GLY A 14 12.19 -18.48 3.38
C GLY A 14 13.66 -18.83 3.26
N TYR A 15 13.96 -20.10 2.96
CA TYR A 15 15.34 -20.53 2.70
C TYR A 15 15.81 -19.94 1.37
N GLY A 16 16.69 -18.94 1.44
CA GLY A 16 17.43 -18.41 0.31
C GLY A 16 17.01 -17.03 -0.18
N TYR A 17 17.68 -16.61 -1.24
CA TYR A 17 17.54 -15.31 -1.87
C TYR A 17 16.22 -15.18 -2.66
N SER A 18 15.40 -14.18 -2.32
CA SER A 18 14.21 -13.80 -3.11
C SER A 18 14.59 -12.69 -4.11
N PRO A 19 14.43 -12.90 -5.42
CA PRO A 19 14.66 -11.87 -6.43
C PRO A 19 13.81 -10.63 -6.22
N GLY A 20 14.34 -9.48 -6.61
CA GLY A 20 13.65 -8.20 -6.55
C GLY A 20 14.44 -7.10 -5.87
N PRO A 21 13.79 -5.98 -5.50
CA PRO A 21 14.48 -4.83 -4.98
C PRO A 21 15.07 -5.10 -3.60
N GLN A 22 16.27 -4.60 -3.37
CA GLN A 22 16.84 -4.54 -2.03
C GLN A 22 16.11 -3.47 -1.22
N LYS A 23 15.89 -3.73 0.06
CA LYS A 23 15.12 -2.85 0.93
C LYS A 23 16.02 -2.38 2.05
N LEU A 24 16.12 -1.07 2.26
CA LEU A 24 16.98 -0.47 3.26
C LEU A 24 16.17 0.42 4.20
N MET A 25 16.52 0.38 5.48
CA MET A 25 16.20 1.43 6.43
C MET A 25 17.37 2.40 6.46
N CYS A 26 17.09 3.66 6.18
CA CYS A 26 18.07 4.72 6.11
C CYS A 26 17.70 5.88 7.04
N ARG A 27 18.69 6.66 7.45
CA ARG A 27 18.50 7.97 8.09
C ARG A 27 18.89 9.06 7.12
N VAL A 28 18.03 10.08 6.97
CA VAL A 28 18.32 11.23 6.10
C VAL A 28 19.37 12.11 6.77
N LEU A 29 20.51 12.30 6.12
CA LEU A 29 21.57 13.20 6.57
C LEU A 29 21.42 14.59 5.94
N GLU A 30 21.09 14.62 4.65
CA GLU A 30 20.89 15.85 3.89
C GLU A 30 19.70 15.69 2.94
N ALA A 31 18.69 16.54 3.13
CA ALA A 31 17.54 16.58 2.24
C ALA A 31 17.93 17.19 0.89
N PRO A 32 17.27 16.82 -0.22
CA PRO A 32 17.55 17.43 -1.52
C PRO A 32 17.34 18.95 -1.49
N GLY A 33 18.26 19.71 -2.12
CA GLY A 33 18.29 21.18 -2.07
C GLY A 33 17.28 21.91 -2.95
N SER A 34 16.84 21.32 -4.07
CA SER A 34 15.81 21.88 -4.95
C SER A 34 14.80 20.80 -5.33
N LEU A 35 13.61 20.86 -4.74
CA LEU A 35 12.48 20.01 -5.11
C LEU A 35 11.23 20.88 -5.16
N THR A 36 10.47 20.73 -6.24
CA THR A 36 9.08 21.16 -6.28
C THR A 36 8.28 20.14 -5.46
N GLU A 37 7.54 20.58 -4.44
CA GLU A 37 6.62 19.70 -3.69
C GLU A 37 5.46 19.18 -4.57
N GLU A 38 5.40 19.58 -5.84
CA GLU A 38 4.43 19.13 -6.84
C GLU A 38 4.57 17.64 -7.19
N ASP A 39 5.80 17.10 -7.18
CA ASP A 39 6.04 15.73 -7.63
C ASP A 39 6.12 14.70 -6.49
N HIS A 40 6.58 15.12 -5.31
CA HIS A 40 6.69 14.28 -4.12
C HIS A 40 6.99 15.10 -2.85
N LYS A 41 6.82 14.47 -1.68
CA LYS A 41 7.15 15.11 -0.40
C LYS A 41 8.67 15.24 -0.25
N ARG A 42 9.14 16.30 0.40
CA ARG A 42 10.55 16.46 0.75
C ARG A 42 10.91 15.56 1.95
N PRO A 43 11.96 14.72 1.86
CA PRO A 43 12.50 14.01 3.02
C PRO A 43 12.93 14.98 4.13
N ILE A 44 12.73 14.58 5.39
CA ILE A 44 13.09 15.38 6.56
C ILE A 44 14.42 14.88 7.12
N GLU A 45 15.37 15.78 7.34
CA GLU A 45 16.67 15.46 7.95
C GLU A 45 16.51 14.84 9.34
N GLY A 46 17.38 13.87 9.66
CA GLY A 46 17.33 13.10 10.89
C GLY A 46 16.22 12.03 10.94
N ARG A 47 15.25 12.03 10.02
CA ARG A 47 14.17 11.02 9.99
C ARG A 47 14.56 9.76 9.24
N TYR A 48 13.84 8.68 9.55
CA TYR A 48 13.99 7.39 8.87
C TYR A 48 13.27 7.38 7.53
N LEU A 49 13.90 6.70 6.58
CA LEU A 49 13.48 6.55 5.19
C LEU A 49 13.56 5.08 4.81
N PHE A 50 12.57 4.61 4.04
CA PHE A 50 12.60 3.28 3.45
C PHE A 50 13.01 3.40 1.99
N LEU A 51 14.17 2.83 1.64
CA LEU A 51 14.66 2.81 0.26
C LEU A 51 14.46 1.43 -0.37
N LYS A 52 13.91 1.40 -1.57
CA LYS A 52 13.97 0.23 -2.46
C LYS A 52 14.97 0.49 -3.58
N ILE A 53 15.98 -0.38 -3.69
CA ILE A 53 17.00 -0.31 -4.73
C ILE A 53 16.70 -1.35 -5.80
N PHE A 54 16.47 -0.89 -7.02
CA PHE A 54 16.15 -1.70 -8.19
C PHE A 54 17.39 -1.94 -9.03
N ASP A 55 18.22 -2.85 -8.54
CA ASP A 55 19.47 -3.21 -9.17
C ASP A 55 19.36 -4.57 -9.88
N PRO A 56 19.52 -4.63 -11.22
CA PRO A 56 19.34 -5.84 -12.03
C PRO A 56 20.11 -7.08 -11.54
N LEU A 57 21.25 -6.91 -10.85
CA LEU A 57 22.00 -8.04 -10.30
C LEU A 57 21.19 -8.85 -9.27
N PHE A 58 20.17 -8.24 -8.68
CA PHE A 58 19.30 -8.83 -7.67
C PHE A 58 18.05 -9.50 -8.27
N TRP A 59 17.95 -9.63 -9.59
CA TRP A 59 16.83 -10.27 -10.29
C TRP A 59 17.15 -11.70 -10.82
N HIS A 60 18.31 -12.27 -10.47
CA HIS A 60 18.93 -13.39 -11.18
C HIS A 60 18.36 -14.82 -10.92
N LYS A 61 17.18 -15.02 -10.32
CA LYS A 61 16.62 -16.38 -10.16
C LYS A 61 15.22 -16.51 -10.77
N VAL A 62 15.19 -17.25 -11.89
CA VAL A 62 14.06 -17.91 -12.56
C VAL A 62 12.68 -17.47 -12.05
N VAL A 63 12.18 -16.40 -12.65
CA VAL A 63 10.78 -16.07 -12.59
C VAL A 63 10.20 -16.55 -13.92
N CYS A 64 9.21 -17.44 -13.89
CA CYS A 64 8.38 -17.95 -15.00
C CYS A 64 9.01 -18.19 -16.40
N ILE A 65 8.65 -19.28 -17.10
CA ILE A 65 9.06 -19.50 -18.51
C ILE A 65 8.78 -18.27 -19.38
N THR A 66 7.69 -17.53 -19.11
CA THR A 66 7.31 -16.31 -19.83
C THR A 66 8.25 -15.12 -19.60
N GLN A 67 8.99 -15.07 -18.49
CA GLN A 67 9.89 -13.96 -18.16
C GLN A 67 11.37 -14.27 -18.47
N ARG A 68 11.70 -15.53 -18.79
CA ARG A 68 13.06 -15.92 -19.23
C ARG A 68 13.53 -15.18 -20.49
N SER A 69 12.58 -14.72 -21.32
CA SER A 69 12.88 -14.00 -22.57
C SER A 69 13.11 -12.50 -22.37
N VAL A 70 12.94 -11.96 -21.16
CA VAL A 70 13.11 -10.53 -20.86
C VAL A 70 14.45 -10.31 -20.15
N LYS A 71 15.26 -9.37 -20.67
CA LYS A 71 16.54 -8.99 -20.07
C LYS A 71 16.33 -8.53 -18.62
N ILE A 72 17.18 -9.00 -17.69
CA ILE A 72 17.06 -8.68 -16.26
C ILE A 72 17.08 -7.16 -15.96
N THR A 73 17.77 -6.38 -16.80
CA THR A 73 17.76 -4.92 -16.68
C THR A 73 16.37 -4.35 -16.94
N THR A 74 15.71 -4.82 -18.01
CA THR A 74 14.33 -4.44 -18.32
C THR A 74 13.38 -4.86 -17.21
N GLN A 75 13.57 -6.03 -16.59
CA GLN A 75 12.72 -6.45 -15.48
C GLN A 75 12.85 -5.53 -14.25
N ALA A 76 14.08 -5.14 -13.88
CA ALA A 76 14.31 -4.23 -12.77
C ALA A 76 13.77 -2.81 -13.07
N ASP A 77 14.01 -2.31 -14.30
CA ASP A 77 13.53 -1.00 -14.76
C ASP A 77 11.99 -0.95 -14.81
N SER A 78 11.34 -2.01 -15.32
CA SER A 78 9.88 -2.13 -15.31
C SER A 78 9.34 -2.19 -13.88
N ALA A 79 9.93 -3.01 -13.02
CA ALA A 79 9.49 -3.10 -11.62
C ALA A 79 9.60 -1.76 -10.87
N PHE A 80 10.65 -0.97 -11.14
CA PHE A 80 10.77 0.38 -10.62
C PHE A 80 9.69 1.29 -11.21
N SER A 81 9.54 1.31 -12.54
CA SER A 81 8.62 2.19 -13.25
C SER A 81 7.17 1.97 -12.83
N ASP A 82 6.77 0.70 -12.70
CA ASP A 82 5.43 0.31 -12.29
C ASP A 82 5.13 0.83 -10.86
N GLU A 83 6.01 0.52 -9.90
CA GLU A 83 5.79 0.93 -8.51
C GLU A 83 5.93 2.45 -8.31
N PHE A 84 6.91 3.08 -8.96
CA PHE A 84 7.07 4.54 -8.94
C PHE A 84 5.86 5.26 -9.54
N GLY A 85 5.35 4.77 -10.68
CA GLY A 85 4.20 5.33 -11.35
C GLY A 85 2.95 5.33 -10.46
N VAL A 86 2.74 4.23 -9.72
CA VAL A 86 1.64 4.13 -8.75
C VAL A 86 1.78 5.13 -7.61
N TYR A 87 2.95 5.20 -6.96
CA TYR A 87 3.14 6.15 -5.85
C TYR A 87 3.08 7.61 -6.30
N SER A 88 3.64 7.94 -7.46
CA SER A 88 3.55 9.27 -8.05
C SER A 88 2.09 9.66 -8.35
N HIS A 89 1.29 8.72 -8.86
CA HIS A 89 -0.15 8.92 -9.05
C HIS A 89 -0.87 9.14 -7.73
N LEU A 90 -0.64 8.29 -6.73
CA LEU A 90 -1.26 8.43 -5.41
C LEU A 90 -0.90 9.78 -4.76
N TYR A 91 0.35 10.22 -4.85
CA TYR A 91 0.81 11.50 -4.29
C TYR A 91 0.09 12.69 -4.93
N ARG A 92 -0.03 12.72 -6.26
CA ARG A 92 -0.75 13.79 -6.99
C ARG A 92 -2.24 13.87 -6.63
N HIS A 93 -2.81 12.77 -6.14
CA HIS A 93 -4.19 12.70 -5.65
C HIS A 93 -4.30 12.87 -4.12
N HIS A 94 -3.21 13.24 -3.44
CA HIS A 94 -3.14 13.39 -1.98
C HIS A 94 -3.49 12.11 -1.20
N LEU A 95 -3.12 10.95 -1.76
CA LEU A 95 -3.40 9.61 -1.23
C LEU A 95 -2.17 8.94 -0.62
N THR A 96 -1.14 9.69 -0.26
CA THR A 96 0.06 9.22 0.46
C THR A 96 0.18 9.90 1.81
N GLY A 97 0.91 9.26 2.73
CA GLY A 97 1.25 9.85 4.03
C GLY A 97 0.13 9.73 5.06
N PHE A 98 0.12 10.66 6.02
CA PHE A 98 -0.84 10.67 7.12
C PHE A 98 -1.29 12.08 7.44
N SER A 99 -2.61 12.31 7.39
CA SER A 99 -3.21 13.62 7.65
C SER A 99 -3.77 13.78 9.07
N GLY A 100 -3.76 12.73 9.89
CA GLY A 100 -4.42 12.73 11.21
C GLY A 100 -5.95 12.58 11.16
N ALA A 101 -6.56 12.59 9.97
CA ALA A 101 -7.98 12.35 9.80
C ALA A 101 -8.34 10.89 10.13
N GLU A 102 -9.61 10.67 10.51
CA GLU A 102 -10.14 9.33 10.83
C GLU A 102 -9.90 8.33 9.70
N PHE A 103 -10.08 8.79 8.47
CA PHE A 103 -9.84 8.04 7.24
C PHE A 103 -8.64 8.62 6.46
N ALA A 104 -7.48 8.67 7.11
CA ALA A 104 -6.24 9.05 6.46
C ALA A 104 -5.89 8.10 5.30
N PRO A 105 -5.10 8.56 4.31
CA PRO A 105 -4.60 7.69 3.25
C PRO A 105 -3.84 6.48 3.80
N VAL A 106 -4.07 5.32 3.19
CA VAL A 106 -3.42 4.07 3.59
C VAL A 106 -2.08 3.84 2.89
N ALA A 107 -1.73 4.60 1.85
CA ALA A 107 -0.41 4.47 1.24
C ALA A 107 0.64 5.21 2.10
N PRO A 108 1.88 4.68 2.21
CA PRO A 108 2.97 5.39 2.88
C PRO A 108 3.26 6.71 2.19
N GLU A 109 3.87 7.66 2.92
CA GLU A 109 4.36 8.90 2.31
C GLU A 109 5.34 8.61 1.15
N PHE A 110 5.16 9.32 0.04
CA PHE A 110 6.00 9.19 -1.14
C PHE A 110 7.02 10.33 -1.20
N PHE A 111 8.30 9.96 -1.16
CA PHE A 111 9.38 10.93 -1.19
C PHE A 111 10.05 11.06 -2.55
N GLY A 112 9.63 10.30 -3.56
CA GLY A 112 10.19 10.37 -4.90
C GLY A 112 11.10 9.21 -5.27
N GLY A 113 11.85 9.41 -6.34
CA GLY A 113 12.73 8.41 -6.93
C GLY A 113 13.99 9.06 -7.50
N TRP A 114 15.10 8.35 -7.41
CA TRP A 114 16.43 8.80 -7.84
C TRP A 114 17.15 7.71 -8.59
N THR A 115 18.23 8.09 -9.26
CA THR A 115 19.26 7.14 -9.68
C THR A 115 20.49 7.34 -8.82
N THR A 116 21.17 6.25 -8.50
CA THR A 116 22.46 6.30 -7.81
C THR A 116 23.47 5.41 -8.52
N THR A 117 24.75 5.72 -8.35
CA THR A 117 25.86 4.93 -8.88
C THR A 117 26.34 3.98 -7.81
N VAL A 118 26.34 2.68 -8.10
CA VAL A 118 26.86 1.64 -7.20
C VAL A 118 28.15 1.06 -7.77
N THR A 119 29.10 0.81 -6.89
CA THR A 119 30.38 0.14 -7.16
C THR A 119 30.31 -1.34 -6.77
N SER A 120 31.31 -2.12 -7.17
CA SER A 120 31.48 -3.50 -6.69
C SER A 120 32.52 -3.55 -5.58
N GLY A 121 32.24 -4.33 -4.54
CA GLY A 121 33.25 -4.68 -3.52
C GLY A 121 34.18 -5.81 -3.94
N HIS A 122 33.97 -6.40 -5.13
CA HIS A 122 34.79 -7.48 -5.65
C HIS A 122 35.90 -6.94 -6.57
N ASP A 123 37.15 -7.31 -6.33
CA ASP A 123 38.35 -6.76 -6.99
C ASP A 123 38.27 -6.78 -8.53
N ALA A 124 37.80 -7.90 -9.11
CA ALA A 124 37.60 -8.03 -10.56
C ALA A 124 36.69 -6.95 -11.19
N PHE A 125 35.88 -6.27 -10.37
CA PHE A 125 34.93 -5.25 -10.79
C PHE A 125 35.13 -3.92 -10.05
N ALA A 126 36.28 -3.71 -9.37
CA ALA A 126 36.51 -2.54 -8.49
C ALA A 126 36.38 -1.18 -9.21
N ASN A 127 36.73 -1.13 -10.50
CA ASN A 127 36.63 0.07 -11.33
C ASN A 127 35.33 0.15 -12.14
N GLN A 128 34.42 -0.81 -11.95
CA GLN A 128 33.14 -0.83 -12.65
C GLN A 128 32.06 -0.21 -11.79
N THR A 129 31.24 0.62 -12.44
CA THR A 129 30.09 1.23 -11.81
C THR A 129 28.84 0.94 -12.64
N ARG A 130 27.69 0.92 -11.98
CA ARG A 130 26.38 0.87 -12.65
C ARG A 130 25.42 1.84 -11.99
N LYS A 131 24.50 2.37 -12.79
CA LYS A 131 23.39 3.18 -12.28
C LYS A 131 22.22 2.28 -11.93
N VAL A 132 21.60 2.54 -10.78
CA VAL A 132 20.44 1.78 -10.30
C VAL A 132 19.36 2.76 -9.86
N ALA A 133 18.10 2.38 -10.05
CA ALA A 133 16.97 3.18 -9.62
C ALA A 133 16.69 2.97 -8.13
N VAL A 134 16.28 4.03 -7.44
CA VAL A 134 15.99 4.04 -6.02
C VAL A 134 14.63 4.70 -5.82
N LEU A 135 13.72 4.00 -5.16
CA LEU A 135 12.43 4.52 -4.71
C LEU A 135 12.52 4.84 -3.21
N ALA A 136 12.12 6.04 -2.79
CA ALA A 136 12.10 6.41 -1.39
C ALA A 136 10.68 6.61 -0.87
N LEU A 137 10.39 5.96 0.26
CA LEU A 137 9.09 5.93 0.92
C LEU A 137 9.24 6.17 2.42
N GLU A 138 8.12 6.43 3.06
CA GLU A 138 7.99 6.38 4.51
C GLU A 138 8.51 5.05 5.08
N TYR A 139 9.40 5.13 6.08
CA TYR A 139 9.73 3.97 6.90
C TYR A 139 8.64 3.76 7.93
N ILE A 140 7.85 2.69 7.76
CA ILE A 140 6.78 2.33 8.69
C ILE A 140 7.34 1.47 9.81
N GLU A 141 7.52 2.08 10.98
CA GLU A 141 7.93 1.38 12.19
C GLU A 141 6.72 0.67 12.81
N GLY A 142 6.51 -0.60 12.47
CA GLY A 142 5.33 -1.33 12.90
C GLY A 142 5.41 -2.83 12.70
N VAL A 143 4.24 -3.47 12.80
CA VAL A 143 4.08 -4.93 12.69
C VAL A 143 3.15 -5.27 11.55
N ARG A 144 3.44 -6.33 10.80
CA ARG A 144 2.56 -6.76 9.71
C ARG A 144 1.28 -7.33 10.27
N LEU A 145 0.15 -6.98 9.65
CA LEU A 145 -1.19 -7.42 10.03
C LEU A 145 -1.28 -8.96 10.12
N GLN A 146 -0.62 -9.67 9.20
CA GLN A 146 -0.56 -11.14 9.19
C GLN A 146 0.11 -11.76 10.43
N GLN A 147 1.05 -11.06 11.07
CA GLN A 147 1.77 -11.61 12.23
C GLN A 147 0.94 -11.55 13.52
N LEU A 148 -0.10 -10.72 13.53
CA LEU A 148 -0.90 -10.45 14.71
C LEU A 148 -2.01 -11.47 14.93
N PHE A 149 -2.45 -12.17 13.89
CA PHE A 149 -3.64 -13.02 13.92
C PHE A 149 -3.43 -14.39 13.27
N ARG A 150 -4.21 -15.34 13.74
CA ARG A 150 -4.41 -16.66 13.11
C ARG A 150 -5.91 -16.80 12.81
N ARG A 151 -6.29 -17.88 12.12
CA ARG A 151 -7.71 -18.21 11.89
C ARG A 151 -8.56 -18.22 13.17
N ALA A 152 -7.96 -18.62 14.29
CA ALA A 152 -8.62 -18.67 15.59
C ALA A 152 -8.73 -17.30 16.31
N GLY A 153 -8.24 -16.21 15.71
CA GLY A 153 -8.27 -14.87 16.29
C GLY A 153 -6.89 -14.29 16.63
N PRO A 154 -6.83 -13.27 17.52
CA PRO A 154 -5.59 -12.57 17.83
C PRO A 154 -4.59 -13.47 18.55
N THR A 155 -3.31 -13.30 18.23
CA THR A 155 -2.21 -14.00 18.92
C THR A 155 -1.96 -13.47 20.34
N ARG A 156 -2.30 -12.21 20.59
CA ARG A 156 -2.18 -11.51 21.87
C ARG A 156 -3.33 -10.51 22.00
N GLN A 157 -3.83 -10.28 23.21
CA GLN A 157 -4.90 -9.30 23.48
C GLN A 157 -4.43 -7.84 23.35
N THR A 158 -3.13 -7.62 23.55
CA THR A 158 -2.48 -6.32 23.42
C THR A 158 -1.21 -6.51 22.61
N VAL A 159 -0.99 -5.60 21.67
CA VAL A 159 0.23 -5.52 20.88
C VAL A 159 1.03 -4.35 21.41
N THR A 160 2.20 -4.63 21.96
CA THR A 160 3.18 -3.60 22.31
C THR A 160 4.16 -3.44 21.15
N LEU A 161 4.46 -2.19 20.81
CA LEU A 161 5.44 -1.78 19.83
C LEU A 161 6.53 -0.94 20.51
N TYR A 162 7.73 -0.97 19.95
CA TYR A 162 8.85 -0.11 20.36
C TYR A 162 9.43 -0.41 21.75
N GLU A 163 9.24 -1.63 22.29
CA GLU A 163 9.75 -2.03 23.62
C GLU A 163 11.28 -1.83 23.73
N ASP A 164 12.02 -2.14 22.65
CA ASP A 164 13.48 -2.04 22.60
C ASP A 164 13.99 -0.74 21.96
N ASN A 165 13.11 0.24 21.69
CA ASN A 165 13.50 1.44 20.94
C ASN A 165 14.04 2.54 21.88
N THR A 166 15.18 3.12 21.52
CA THR A 166 15.79 4.27 22.22
C THR A 166 15.11 5.60 21.91
N ASP A 167 14.36 5.69 20.80
CA ASP A 167 13.88 6.96 20.23
C ASP A 167 12.46 7.37 20.71
N GLY A 168 11.94 6.75 21.77
CA GLY A 168 10.69 7.17 22.40
C GLY A 168 9.98 6.06 23.16
N PRO A 169 8.90 6.37 23.90
CA PRO A 169 8.22 5.40 24.73
C PRO A 169 7.59 4.27 23.90
N PRO A 170 7.44 3.07 24.50
CA PRO A 170 6.62 2.01 23.94
C PRO A 170 5.20 2.50 23.70
N ALA A 171 4.57 1.96 22.66
CA ALA A 171 3.17 2.22 22.36
C ALA A 171 2.42 0.88 22.33
N SER A 172 1.13 0.88 22.62
CA SER A 172 0.34 -0.33 22.58
C SER A 172 -1.07 -0.09 22.07
N PHE A 173 -1.67 -1.13 21.50
CA PHE A 173 -3.09 -1.13 21.15
C PHE A 173 -3.72 -2.49 21.46
N ARG A 174 -5.04 -2.46 21.68
CA ARG A 174 -5.85 -3.64 21.97
C ARG A 174 -6.21 -4.38 20.69
N THR A 175 -6.42 -5.69 20.76
CA THR A 175 -6.83 -6.50 19.61
C THR A 175 -8.26 -7.01 19.73
N ASP A 176 -9.10 -6.32 20.52
CA ASP A 176 -10.52 -6.64 20.60
C ASP A 176 -11.26 -6.29 19.29
N GLN A 177 -12.50 -6.73 19.18
CA GLN A 177 -13.30 -6.53 17.98
C GLN A 177 -13.43 -5.06 17.58
N ALA A 178 -13.66 -4.15 18.53
CA ALA A 178 -13.82 -2.74 18.21
C ALA A 178 -12.56 -2.17 17.55
N GLN A 179 -11.38 -2.42 18.13
CA GLN A 179 -10.12 -1.93 17.54
C GLN A 179 -9.79 -2.59 16.20
N ARG A 180 -10.05 -3.91 16.07
CA ARG A 180 -9.87 -4.64 14.79
C ARG A 180 -10.74 -4.05 13.69
N MET A 181 -12.01 -3.81 13.97
CA MET A 181 -12.94 -3.28 12.98
C MET A 181 -12.62 -1.82 12.61
N GLN A 182 -12.09 -1.00 13.52
CA GLN A 182 -11.56 0.32 13.18
C GLN A 182 -10.36 0.25 12.23
N ILE A 183 -9.44 -0.69 12.44
CA ILE A 183 -8.30 -0.92 11.54
C ILE A 183 -8.80 -1.39 10.17
N MET A 184 -9.76 -2.33 10.14
CA MET A 184 -10.38 -2.78 8.89
C MET A 184 -11.10 -1.65 8.17
N ALA A 185 -11.73 -0.72 8.90
CA ALA A 185 -12.41 0.42 8.30
C ALA A 185 -11.42 1.35 7.58
N GLN A 186 -10.25 1.63 8.18
CA GLN A 186 -9.18 2.39 7.52
C GLN A 186 -8.75 1.72 6.22
N VAL A 187 -8.48 0.40 6.25
CA VAL A 187 -8.06 -0.38 5.08
C VAL A 187 -9.11 -0.37 3.97
N MET A 188 -10.38 -0.62 4.32
CA MET A 188 -11.48 -0.64 3.36
C MET A 188 -11.69 0.73 2.72
N ASN A 189 -11.80 1.79 3.52
CA ASN A 189 -11.96 3.14 3.00
C ASN A 189 -10.77 3.55 2.11
N GLY A 190 -9.54 3.35 2.59
CA GLY A 190 -8.36 3.73 1.83
C GLY A 190 -8.24 2.97 0.51
N THR A 191 -8.65 1.69 0.47
CA THR A 191 -8.67 0.91 -0.77
C THR A 191 -9.71 1.46 -1.76
N VAL A 192 -10.94 1.74 -1.32
CA VAL A 192 -11.96 2.28 -2.24
C VAL A 192 -11.61 3.69 -2.72
N GLU A 193 -10.95 4.50 -1.89
CA GLU A 193 -10.42 5.81 -2.28
C GLU A 193 -9.36 5.69 -3.39
N GLN A 194 -8.43 4.75 -3.24
CA GLN A 194 -7.41 4.47 -4.26
C GLN A 194 -8.05 3.97 -5.56
N GLU A 195 -8.99 3.02 -5.48
CA GLU A 195 -9.70 2.50 -6.64
C GLU A 195 -10.50 3.59 -7.36
N PHE A 196 -11.19 4.47 -6.62
CA PHE A 196 -11.92 5.60 -7.19
C PHE A 196 -11.01 6.54 -7.98
N ASN A 197 -9.78 6.76 -7.49
CA ASN A 197 -8.75 7.53 -8.17
C ASN A 197 -7.97 6.71 -9.22
N GLY A 198 -8.46 5.53 -9.59
CA GLY A 198 -7.93 4.72 -10.68
C GLY A 198 -6.75 3.83 -10.31
N VAL A 199 -6.51 3.56 -9.02
CA VAL A 199 -5.45 2.65 -8.56
C VAL A 199 -6.03 1.36 -8.03
N ASP A 200 -5.72 0.23 -8.68
CA ASP A 200 -6.00 -1.11 -8.16
C ASP A 200 -4.72 -1.70 -7.56
N HIS A 201 -4.71 -1.98 -6.26
CA HIS A 201 -3.53 -2.56 -5.59
C HIS A 201 -3.20 -3.99 -6.09
N CYS A 202 -4.19 -4.76 -6.56
CA CYS A 202 -4.05 -6.13 -7.07
C CYS A 202 -3.47 -7.18 -6.09
N ASP A 203 -3.20 -6.84 -4.82
CA ASP A 203 -2.68 -7.76 -3.79
C ASP A 203 -3.05 -7.26 -2.37
N LEU A 204 -4.33 -6.93 -2.17
CA LEU A 204 -4.85 -6.58 -0.85
C LEU A 204 -4.82 -7.82 0.06
N HIS A 205 -3.84 -7.85 0.97
CA HIS A 205 -3.59 -9.00 1.84
C HIS A 205 -2.98 -8.54 3.17
N PRO A 206 -3.24 -9.19 4.31
CA PRO A 206 -2.64 -8.83 5.60
C PRO A 206 -1.10 -8.78 5.63
N LYS A 207 -0.45 -9.50 4.73
CA LYS A 207 1.02 -9.51 4.59
C LYS A 207 1.57 -8.16 4.10
N ASN A 208 0.73 -7.40 3.41
CA ASN A 208 0.99 -6.12 2.77
C ASN A 208 0.41 -4.95 3.58
N ILE A 209 -0.02 -5.18 4.82
CA ILE A 209 -0.52 -4.12 5.70
C ILE A 209 0.35 -4.10 6.94
N ILE A 210 0.88 -2.92 7.28
CA ILE A 210 1.65 -2.68 8.50
C ILE A 210 0.81 -1.81 9.43
N ILE A 211 0.71 -2.22 10.70
CA ILE A 211 0.09 -1.41 11.75
C ILE A 211 1.21 -0.70 12.52
N THR A 212 1.07 0.61 12.66
CA THR A 212 2.00 1.48 13.38
C THR A 212 1.24 2.35 14.38
N MET A 213 1.93 2.70 15.47
CA MET A 213 1.50 3.70 16.46
C MET A 213 2.38 4.96 16.35
N ARG A 214 3.10 5.14 15.24
CA ARG A 214 3.94 6.30 14.95
C ARG A 214 3.72 6.79 13.51
N ASN A 215 3.85 8.10 13.33
CA ASN A 215 3.93 8.76 12.03
C ASN A 215 5.16 9.67 12.01
N MET A 216 6.14 9.38 11.15
CA MET A 216 7.38 10.17 11.05
C MET A 216 8.05 10.44 12.43
N GLY A 217 8.02 9.43 13.31
CA GLY A 217 8.58 9.50 14.67
C GLY A 217 7.71 10.21 15.73
N GLN A 218 6.52 10.68 15.37
CA GLN A 218 5.52 11.18 16.33
C GLN A 218 4.61 10.04 16.77
N ALA A 219 4.31 9.95 18.06
CA ALA A 219 3.37 8.97 18.60
C ALA A 219 1.92 9.26 18.16
N LEU A 220 1.14 8.21 17.92
CA LEU A 220 -0.26 8.27 17.56
C LEU A 220 -1.13 7.77 18.72
N GLU A 221 -2.29 8.38 18.90
CA GLU A 221 -3.28 7.91 19.89
C GLU A 221 -3.99 6.63 19.44
N LYS A 222 -4.12 6.43 18.13
CA LYS A 222 -4.80 5.28 17.52
C LYS A 222 -3.88 4.57 16.52
N PRO A 223 -4.05 3.26 16.31
CA PRO A 223 -3.32 2.52 15.29
C PRO A 223 -3.61 3.08 13.89
N ARG A 224 -2.55 3.30 13.12
CA ARG A 224 -2.63 3.60 11.68
C ARG A 224 -2.35 2.33 10.89
N ALA A 225 -3.24 2.02 9.95
CA ALA A 225 -3.02 0.97 8.95
C ALA A 225 -2.34 1.54 7.71
N VAL A 226 -1.23 0.94 7.29
CA VAL A 226 -0.49 1.33 6.09
C VAL A 226 -0.41 0.16 5.12
N LEU A 227 -1.01 0.31 3.95
CA LEU A 227 -0.94 -0.61 2.83
C LEU A 227 0.38 -0.39 2.08
N VAL A 228 1.14 -1.46 1.85
CA VAL A 228 2.47 -1.45 1.24
C VAL A 228 2.57 -2.50 0.14
N SER A 229 3.68 -2.51 -0.60
CA SER A 229 3.95 -3.46 -1.70
C SER A 229 3.09 -3.21 -2.95
N TYR A 230 3.16 -1.99 -3.50
CA TYR A 230 2.48 -1.59 -4.72
C TYR A 230 3.14 -2.11 -6.01
N SER A 231 4.07 -3.06 -5.92
CA SER A 231 4.79 -3.61 -7.09
C SER A 231 3.90 -4.40 -8.07
N ARG A 232 2.64 -4.67 -7.72
CA ARG A 232 1.64 -5.30 -8.58
C ARG A 232 0.47 -4.38 -8.89
N ALA A 233 0.48 -3.17 -8.34
CA ALA A 233 -0.63 -2.25 -8.47
C ALA A 233 -0.67 -1.68 -9.89
N ILE A 234 -1.87 -1.29 -10.31
CA ILE A 234 -2.14 -0.81 -11.66
C ILE A 234 -2.76 0.58 -11.55
N VAL A 235 -2.24 1.51 -12.34
CA VAL A 235 -2.87 2.82 -12.57
C VAL A 235 -3.70 2.74 -13.85
N ASP A 236 -5.01 2.85 -13.71
CA ASP A 236 -5.97 2.63 -14.80
C ASP A 236 -5.74 3.56 -16.00
N SER A 237 -5.42 4.82 -15.74
CA SER A 237 -5.14 5.82 -16.79
C SER A 237 -3.87 5.53 -17.60
N LEU A 238 -2.95 4.70 -17.08
CA LEU A 238 -1.70 4.33 -17.74
C LEU A 238 -1.79 2.99 -18.49
N ARG A 239 -2.94 2.32 -18.45
CA ARG A 239 -3.18 1.09 -19.21
C ARG A 239 -3.33 1.41 -20.70
N THR A 240 -2.95 0.47 -21.56
CA THR A 240 -3.23 0.54 -23.01
C THR A 240 -4.70 0.82 -23.28
N GLU A 241 -5.58 0.15 -22.53
CA GLU A 241 -7.03 0.36 -22.55
C GLU A 241 -7.52 0.66 -21.13
N PRO A 242 -7.66 1.95 -20.76
CA PRO A 242 -8.15 2.35 -19.45
C PRO A 242 -9.59 1.90 -19.22
N ALA A 243 -9.86 1.22 -18.11
CA ALA A 243 -11.19 0.70 -17.78
C ALA A 243 -12.16 1.82 -17.38
N LYS A 244 -11.65 2.94 -16.83
CA LYS A 244 -12.40 4.14 -16.43
C LYS A 244 -13.62 3.84 -15.54
N MET A 245 -13.53 2.76 -14.74
CA MET A 245 -14.65 2.18 -14.00
C MET A 245 -15.43 3.22 -13.18
N TRP A 246 -14.72 4.18 -12.58
CA TRP A 246 -15.30 5.16 -11.68
C TRP A 246 -15.46 6.57 -12.26
N ARG A 247 -15.07 6.79 -13.53
CA ARG A 247 -14.98 8.13 -14.13
C ARG A 247 -16.29 8.93 -14.10
N HIS A 248 -17.43 8.24 -14.13
CA HIS A 248 -18.75 8.86 -14.18
C HIS A 248 -19.42 8.98 -12.82
N PHE A 249 -18.77 8.51 -11.75
CA PHE A 249 -19.33 8.59 -10.42
C PHE A 249 -18.83 9.86 -9.73
N PRO A 250 -19.74 10.67 -9.14
CA PRO A 250 -19.34 11.90 -8.46
C PRO A 250 -18.64 11.66 -7.12
N LYS A 251 -18.66 10.42 -6.62
CA LYS A 251 -18.14 10.00 -5.31
C LYS A 251 -17.55 8.62 -5.42
N LYS A 252 -16.65 8.28 -4.49
CA LYS A 252 -16.10 6.94 -4.34
C LYS A 252 -17.16 5.89 -4.02
N PRO A 253 -16.97 4.62 -4.42
CA PRO A 253 -17.91 3.57 -4.10
C PRO A 253 -17.94 3.30 -2.58
N HIS A 254 -19.13 3.05 -2.05
CA HIS A 254 -19.31 2.57 -0.69
C HIS A 254 -18.56 1.23 -0.49
N PRO A 255 -17.85 1.01 0.64
CA PRO A 255 -17.10 -0.23 0.88
C PRO A 255 -17.91 -1.51 0.66
N ILE A 256 -19.21 -1.51 0.99
CA ILE A 256 -20.13 -2.64 0.74
C ILE A 256 -20.19 -3.10 -0.73
N VAL A 257 -19.89 -2.21 -1.69
CA VAL A 257 -19.87 -2.53 -3.13
C VAL A 257 -18.62 -3.33 -3.52
N ARG A 258 -17.55 -3.24 -2.70
CA ARG A 258 -16.25 -3.82 -2.99
C ARG A 258 -15.89 -4.97 -2.07
N PHE A 259 -16.36 -4.95 -0.83
CA PHE A 259 -15.98 -5.90 0.20
C PHE A 259 -17.14 -6.86 0.52
N GLY A 260 -17.08 -8.05 -0.06
CA GLY A 260 -17.78 -9.23 0.46
C GLY A 260 -16.82 -10.12 1.27
N TRP A 261 -17.35 -11.18 1.88
CA TRP A 261 -16.55 -12.15 2.61
C TRP A 261 -15.47 -12.79 1.73
N HIS A 262 -15.76 -13.04 0.45
CA HIS A 262 -14.78 -13.61 -0.47
C HIS A 262 -13.48 -12.79 -0.57
N ARG A 263 -13.58 -11.44 -0.52
CA ARG A 263 -12.40 -10.56 -0.50
C ARG A 263 -11.72 -10.52 0.86
N LEU A 264 -12.49 -10.75 1.93
CA LEU A 264 -12.03 -10.69 3.32
C LEU A 264 -11.56 -12.04 3.86
N VAL A 265 -11.63 -13.13 3.08
CA VAL A 265 -11.18 -14.45 3.51
C VAL A 265 -9.73 -14.47 3.99
N CYS A 266 -8.85 -13.68 3.36
CA CYS A 266 -7.45 -13.56 3.79
C CYS A 266 -7.30 -12.86 5.15
N PHE A 267 -8.33 -12.14 5.60
CA PHE A 267 -8.43 -11.40 6.86
C PHE A 267 -9.19 -12.20 7.94
N GLU A 268 -9.32 -13.52 7.78
CA GLU A 268 -9.83 -14.41 8.83
C GLU A 268 -9.14 -14.14 10.17
N GLY A 269 -9.94 -13.97 11.23
CA GLY A 269 -9.47 -13.59 12.55
C GLY A 269 -9.40 -12.08 12.78
N TRP A 270 -9.45 -11.23 11.75
CA TRP A 270 -9.65 -9.77 11.89
C TRP A 270 -11.12 -9.38 11.85
N VAL A 271 -11.86 -9.97 10.91
CA VAL A 271 -13.32 -9.87 10.83
C VAL A 271 -13.93 -11.04 11.64
N PRO A 272 -14.98 -10.82 12.45
CA PRO A 272 -15.66 -11.90 13.16
C PRO A 272 -16.13 -13.00 12.21
N LEU A 273 -15.81 -14.25 12.53
CA LEU A 273 -16.11 -15.40 11.66
C LEU A 273 -17.62 -15.66 11.59
N GLU A 274 -18.33 -15.35 12.67
CA GLU A 274 -19.79 -15.42 12.78
C GLU A 274 -20.53 -14.45 11.84
N TRP A 275 -19.83 -13.49 11.22
CA TRP A 275 -20.42 -12.59 10.22
C TRP A 275 -20.37 -13.17 8.80
N ARG A 276 -19.70 -14.31 8.62
CA ARG A 276 -19.65 -15.04 7.35
C ARG A 276 -21.03 -15.57 7.00
N GLY A 277 -21.43 -15.41 5.75
CA GLY A 277 -22.63 -16.03 5.20
C GLY A 277 -22.58 -17.56 5.20
N PRO A 278 -23.70 -18.24 4.91
CA PRO A 278 -23.74 -19.69 4.81
C PRO A 278 -22.81 -20.22 3.71
N GLU A 279 -22.43 -21.51 3.76
CA GLU A 279 -21.46 -22.07 2.80
C GLU A 279 -21.88 -21.97 1.32
N HIS A 280 -23.18 -21.96 1.05
CA HIS A 280 -23.73 -21.85 -0.31
C HIS A 280 -23.80 -20.42 -0.83
N ASP A 281 -23.70 -19.42 0.07
CA ASP A 281 -23.62 -18.00 -0.27
C ASP A 281 -22.79 -17.28 0.80
N ILE A 282 -21.46 -17.41 0.69
CA ILE A 282 -20.54 -16.89 1.70
C ILE A 282 -20.59 -15.36 1.81
N ASP A 283 -21.16 -14.67 0.83
CA ASP A 283 -21.27 -13.21 0.78
C ASP A 283 -22.61 -12.69 1.34
N ASP A 284 -23.57 -13.56 1.68
CA ASP A 284 -24.80 -13.18 2.42
C ASP A 284 -24.47 -12.89 3.90
N CYS A 285 -23.75 -11.79 4.11
CA CYS A 285 -23.11 -11.41 5.38
C CYS A 285 -23.86 -10.28 6.07
N VAL A 286 -25.08 -10.54 6.54
CA VAL A 286 -25.99 -9.54 7.14
C VAL A 286 -25.30 -8.68 8.22
N GLU A 287 -24.49 -9.29 9.10
CA GLU A 287 -23.80 -8.56 10.18
C GLU A 287 -22.65 -7.71 9.67
N LEU A 288 -21.92 -8.18 8.66
CA LEU A 288 -20.86 -7.40 8.01
C LEU A 288 -21.46 -6.19 7.27
N ASP A 289 -22.54 -6.40 6.53
CA ASP A 289 -23.25 -5.34 5.80
C ASP A 289 -23.80 -4.29 6.76
N ARG A 290 -24.43 -4.72 7.87
CA ARG A 290 -24.90 -3.82 8.93
C ARG A 290 -23.75 -2.98 9.48
N TRP A 291 -22.64 -3.63 9.85
CA TRP A 291 -21.46 -2.92 10.34
C TRP A 291 -20.91 -1.91 9.34
N MET A 292 -20.89 -2.23 8.04
CA MET A 292 -20.44 -1.28 7.01
C MET A 292 -21.39 -0.08 6.89
N LEU A 293 -22.70 -0.30 6.97
CA LEU A 293 -23.68 0.79 6.95
C LEU A 293 -23.57 1.70 8.18
N ASP A 294 -23.32 1.12 9.34
CA ASP A 294 -23.11 1.86 10.58
C ASP A 294 -21.80 2.66 10.56
N THR A 295 -20.75 2.12 9.93
CA THR A 295 -19.40 2.71 9.89
C THR A 295 -19.23 3.75 8.79
N PHE A 296 -19.76 3.50 7.59
CA PHE A 296 -19.56 4.33 6.40
C PHE A 296 -20.83 5.08 5.97
N GLY A 297 -21.91 4.95 6.75
CA GLY A 297 -23.19 5.57 6.52
C GLY A 297 -24.10 4.76 5.60
N THR A 298 -25.36 5.21 5.52
CA THR A 298 -26.40 4.49 4.75
C THR A 298 -26.14 4.52 3.24
N ILE A 299 -26.68 3.52 2.54
CA ILE A 299 -26.71 3.48 1.07
C ILE A 299 -27.79 4.45 0.57
N GLY A 300 -27.40 5.50 -0.15
CA GLY A 300 -28.35 6.35 -0.85
C GLY A 300 -27.81 7.73 -1.21
N ARG A 301 -28.62 8.51 -1.92
CA ARG A 301 -28.26 9.88 -2.38
C ARG A 301 -27.87 10.83 -1.24
N ARG A 302 -28.28 10.55 -0.01
CA ARG A 302 -28.00 11.37 1.18
C ARG A 302 -26.64 11.08 1.81
N ASN A 303 -25.94 10.00 1.42
CA ASN A 303 -24.58 9.77 1.90
C ASN A 303 -23.65 10.82 1.27
N PRO A 304 -23.01 11.70 2.06
CA PRO A 304 -22.18 12.77 1.53
C PRO A 304 -20.88 12.24 0.91
N GLU A 305 -20.36 11.10 1.38
CA GLU A 305 -19.02 10.60 1.04
C GLU A 305 -19.02 9.49 -0.01
N TYR A 306 -20.04 8.63 -0.01
CA TYR A 306 -20.06 7.42 -0.84
C TYR A 306 -21.22 7.40 -1.84
N THR A 307 -20.98 6.74 -2.98
CA THR A 307 -22.05 6.31 -3.90
C THR A 307 -22.22 4.80 -3.86
N THR A 308 -23.40 4.33 -4.25
CA THR A 308 -23.59 2.94 -4.70
C THR A 308 -23.84 2.92 -6.20
N PHE A 309 -23.90 1.72 -6.80
CA PHE A 309 -24.29 1.56 -8.19
C PHE A 309 -25.65 2.23 -8.41
N VAL A 310 -25.66 3.32 -9.17
CA VAL A 310 -26.89 3.95 -9.63
C VAL A 310 -27.44 3.05 -10.73
N ARG A 311 -28.69 2.57 -10.60
CA ARG A 311 -29.38 1.75 -11.62
C ARG A 311 -29.47 2.42 -13.01
N ASN A 312 -29.18 3.71 -13.11
CA ASN A 312 -29.26 4.49 -14.33
C ASN A 312 -27.85 4.97 -14.71
N LEU A 313 -27.10 4.14 -15.44
CA LEU A 313 -26.07 4.69 -16.33
C LEU A 313 -26.79 5.64 -17.31
N PRO A 314 -26.21 6.81 -17.65
CA PRO A 314 -26.74 7.60 -18.75
C PRO A 314 -26.83 6.71 -19.97
N SER A 315 -28.03 6.56 -20.54
CA SER A 315 -28.21 5.96 -21.85
C SER A 315 -27.20 6.61 -22.79
N ARG A 316 -26.35 5.82 -23.45
CA ARG A 316 -25.44 6.29 -24.49
C ARG A 316 -26.20 7.31 -25.36
N SER A 317 -25.73 8.55 -25.41
CA SER A 317 -26.22 9.48 -26.41
C SER A 317 -25.87 8.90 -27.80
N PRO A 318 -26.80 8.84 -28.76
CA PRO A 318 -26.60 8.20 -30.07
C PRO A 318 -25.59 8.91 -30.99
N GLU A 319 -24.82 9.89 -30.50
CA GLU A 319 -24.02 10.75 -31.37
C GLU A 319 -22.60 10.24 -31.66
N SER A 320 -22.17 9.09 -31.12
CA SER A 320 -20.84 8.55 -31.41
C SER A 320 -20.75 7.64 -32.65
N ASP A 321 -21.86 7.33 -33.33
CA ASP A 321 -21.87 6.46 -34.52
C ASP A 321 -21.84 7.24 -35.86
N ARG A 322 -21.43 8.50 -35.84
CA ARG A 322 -21.19 9.31 -37.06
C ARG A 322 -19.78 9.89 -37.11
N ALA A 323 -18.78 9.03 -36.96
CA ALA A 323 -17.44 9.25 -37.51
C ALA A 323 -16.67 7.93 -37.50
N SER A 324 -16.90 7.09 -38.51
CA SER A 324 -16.02 5.99 -38.91
C SER A 324 -16.14 5.81 -40.41
#